data_AF-A0A0B8P5L5-F1
#
_entry.id   AF-A0A0B8P5L5-F1
#
_cell.length_a   1.000
_cell.length_b   1.000
_cell.length_c   1.000
_cell.angle_alpha   90.00
_cell.angle_beta   90.00
_cell.angle_gamma   90.00
#
_symmetry.space_group_name_H-M   'P 1'
#
loop_
_entity.id
_entity.type
_entity.pdbx_description
1 polymer ?
#
loop_
_entity_poly.entity_id
_entity_poly.type
_entity_poly.pdbx_seq_one_letter_code
_entity_poly.pdbx_strand_id
1 'polypeptide(L)' 'MGLTAAVSSALAAEEISANVIAAYYHDHVFVPVDKTKEALEVLQGLTGK' A
#
# COMPACT_ATOMS: atom_id res chain seq x y z
N MET A 1 -14.21 5.39 -3.53
CA MET A 1 -13.16 4.57 -2.90
C MET A 1 -12.21 5.51 -2.19
N GLY A 2 -11.89 5.29 -0.91
CA GLY A 2 -10.93 6.12 -0.15
C GLY A 2 -9.47 5.65 -0.35
N LEU A 3 -8.51 6.40 0.18
CA LEU A 3 -7.07 6.11 0.08
C LEU A 3 -6.73 4.70 0.59
N THR A 4 -7.17 4.36 1.80
CA THR A 4 -6.91 3.05 2.42
C THR A 4 -7.42 1.90 1.57
N ALA A 5 -8.61 2.02 0.97
CA ALA A 5 -9.19 0.98 0.12
C ALA A 5 -8.42 0.81 -1.18
N ALA A 6 -7.95 1.90 -1.79
CA ALA A 6 -7.13 1.84 -3.00
C ALA A 6 -5.78 1.16 -2.72
N VAL A 7 -5.11 1.56 -1.64
CA VAL A 7 -3.82 1.01 -1.22
C VAL A 7 -3.93 -0.47 -0.84
N SER A 8 -4.91 -0.84 0.02
CA SER A 8 -5.07 -2.22 0.46
C SER A 8 -5.45 -3.16 -0.68
N SER A 9 -6.27 -2.70 -1.63
CA SER A 9 -6.68 -3.53 -2.77
C SER A 9 -5.54 -3.75 -3.75
N ALA A 10 -4.72 -2.72 -4.01
CA ALA A 10 -3.57 -2.83 -4.90
C ALA A 10 -2.51 -3.79 -4.35
N LEU A 11 -2.18 -3.70 -3.06
CA LEU A 11 -1.25 -4.61 -2.41
C LEU A 11 -1.81 -6.04 -2.31
N ALA A 12 -3.11 -6.19 -2.06
CA ALA A 12 -3.75 -7.50 -2.03
C ALA A 12 -3.75 -8.20 -3.40
N ALA A 13 -3.83 -7.46 -4.51
CA ALA A 13 -3.77 -8.03 -5.86
C ALA A 13 -2.41 -8.72 -6.16
N GLU A 14 -1.33 -8.23 -5.54
CA GLU A 14 0.03 -8.82 -5.62
C GLU A 14 0.36 -9.74 -4.43
N GLU A 15 -0.66 -10.18 -3.67
CA GLU A 15 -0.50 -11.05 -2.50
C GLU A 15 0.45 -10.45 -1.42
N ILE A 16 0.44 -9.12 -1.26
CA ILE A 16 1.22 -8.40 -0.25
C ILE A 16 0.31 -8.07 0.93
N SER A 17 0.63 -8.60 2.11
CA SER A 17 -0.05 -8.20 3.35
C SER A 17 0.24 -6.73 3.68
N ALA A 18 -0.82 -5.98 4.01
CA ALA A 18 -0.75 -4.55 4.30
C ALA A 18 -1.41 -4.25 5.65
N ASN A 19 -0.59 -3.94 6.65
CA ASN A 19 -1.09 -3.47 7.95
C ASN A 19 -1.13 -1.94 7.94
N VAL A 20 -2.32 -1.36 7.79
CA VAL A 20 -2.50 0.09 7.71
C VAL A 20 -2.72 0.69 9.10
N ILE A 21 -1.98 1.76 9.42
CA ILE A 21 -2.16 2.57 10.62
C ILE A 21 -2.49 3.99 10.19
N ALA A 22 -3.71 4.43 10.50
CA ALA A 22 -4.11 5.82 10.31
C ALA A 22 -3.37 6.72 11.32
N ALA A 23 -2.57 7.66 10.82
CA ALA A 23 -1.96 8.69 11.64
C ALA A 23 -2.56 10.08 11.32
N TYR A 24 -2.20 11.09 12.11
CA TYR A 24 -2.82 12.42 12.02
C TYR A 24 -2.61 13.10 10.65
N TYR A 25 -1.45 12.89 10.02
CA TYR A 25 -1.10 13.53 8.74
C TYR A 25 -1.07 12.58 7.54
N HIS A 26 -0.83 11.29 7.77
CA HIS A 26 -0.67 10.29 6.73
C HIS A 26 -1.00 8.90 7.26
N ASP A 27 -1.34 7.99 6.37
CA ASP A 27 -1.43 6.57 6.70
C ASP A 27 -0.03 5.95 6.61
N HIS A 28 0.30 5.09 7.57
CA HIS A 28 1.45 4.19 7.47
C HIS A 28 0.97 2.83 7.02
N VAL A 29 1.74 2.17 6.17
CA VAL A 29 1.46 0.80 5.74
C VAL A 29 2.70 -0.05 5.98
N PHE A 30 2.56 -1.09 6.82
CA PHE A 30 3.61 -2.07 7.05
C PHE A 30 3.40 -3.27 6.13
N VAL A 31 4.49 -3.71 5.51
CA VAL A 31 4.55 -4.85 4.58
C VAL A 31 5.70 -5.80 4.98
N PRO A 32 5.70 -7.06 4.54
CA PRO A 32 6.84 -7.96 4.70
C PRO A 32 8.13 -7.37 4.10
N VAL A 33 9.25 -7.50 4.83
CA VAL A 33 10.53 -6.87 4.46
C VAL A 33 11.02 -7.34 3.09
N ASP A 34 10.87 -8.62 2.81
CA ASP A 34 11.21 -9.27 1.54
C ASP A 34 10.39 -8.75 0.35
N LYS A 35 9.20 -8.22 0.60
CA LYS A 35 8.30 -7.65 -0.44
C LYS A 35 8.35 -6.12 -0.53
N THR A 36 9.25 -5.45 0.20
CA THR A 36 9.30 -3.97 0.25
C THR A 36 9.40 -3.32 -1.13
N LYS A 37 10.26 -3.87 -2.00
CA LYS A 37 10.49 -3.31 -3.34
C LYS A 37 9.25 -3.45 -4.23
N GLU A 38 8.67 -4.64 -4.23
CA GLU A 38 7.44 -4.95 -4.98
C GLU A 38 6.28 -4.07 -4.52
N ALA A 39 6.09 -3.93 -3.20
CA ALA A 39 5.08 -3.05 -2.63
C ALA A 39 5.26 -1.60 -3.10
N LEU A 40 6.50 -1.09 -3.14
CA LEU A 40 6.77 0.27 -3.59
C LEU A 40 6.46 0.46 -5.08
N GLU A 41 6.77 -0.53 -5.92
CA GLU A 41 6.45 -0.52 -7.37
C GLU A 41 4.93 -0.47 -7.59
N VAL A 42 4.16 -1.29 -6.86
CA VAL A 42 2.69 -1.29 -6.88
C VAL A 42 2.13 0.09 -6.49
N LEU A 43 2.62 0.65 -5.39
CA LEU A 43 2.15 1.95 -4.88
C LEU A 43 2.48 3.10 -5.84
N GLN A 44 3.65 3.07 -6.49
CA GLN A 44 4.00 4.05 -7.53
C GLN A 44 3.09 3.96 -8.75
N GLY A 45 2.57 2.77 -9.06
CA GLY A 45 1.57 2.58 -10.11
C GLY A 45 0.21 3.21 -9.82
N LEU A 46 -0.07 3.55 -8.55
CA LEU A 46 -1.30 4.26 -8.14
C LEU A 46 -1.21 5.77 -8.34
N THR A 47 -0.02 6.34 -8.45
CA THR A 47 0.17 7.76 -8.74
C THR A 47 -0.25 8.06 -10.17
N GLY A 48 -1.24 8.95 -10.33
CA GLY A 48 -1.84 9.27 -11.63
C GLY A 48 -0.84 9.74 -12.68
N LYS A 49 -1.07 9.32 -13.92
CA LYS A 49 -0.77 10.17 -15.08
C LYS A 49 -1.78 11.31 -15.16
#